data_AF-A0A7Y4CKS3-F1
#
_entry.id   AF-A0A7Y4CKS3-F1
#
_cell.length_a   1.000
_cell.length_b   1.000
_cell.length_c   1.000
_cell.angle_alpha   90.00
_cell.angle_beta   90.00
_cell.angle_gamma   90.00
#
_symmetry.space_group_name_H-M   'P 1'
#
loop_
_entity.id
_entity.type
_entity.pdbx_description
1 polymer ?
#
loop_
_entity_poly.entity_id
_entity_poly.type
_entity_poly.pdbx_seq_one_letter_code
_entity_poly.pdbx_strand_id
1 'polypeptide(L)'
;MLSLLDNMFLISQVTLIPALFLLCFLILRKGFNGYQVFLTLPIVIFFIILNFFPFFARVNIVEILNENVLIIDDGGRFNKDELIRELKGLHFIASENSHPVGDRITIKIITDKKRKKIFLLKDSFKPGRYWLYDEDYRYSTKNNIGFINLKE
;
A
#
# COMPACT_ATOMS: atom_id res chain seq x y z
N MET A 1 -13.45 9.17 10.43
CA MET A 1 -13.11 9.68 9.08
C MET A 1 -12.42 8.61 8.23
N LEU A 2 -11.32 8.00 8.68
CA LEU A 2 -10.63 6.93 7.94
C LEU A 2 -11.48 5.68 7.71
N SER A 3 -12.27 5.22 8.69
CA SER A 3 -13.17 4.06 8.49
C SER A 3 -14.31 4.32 7.50
N LEU A 4 -14.75 5.58 7.37
CA LEU A 4 -15.71 5.99 6.36
C LEU A 4 -15.07 5.89 4.97
N LEU A 5 -13.82 6.35 4.83
CA LEU A 5 -13.05 6.17 3.59
C LEU A 5 -12.87 4.69 3.26
N ASP A 6 -12.57 3.83 4.23
CA ASP A 6 -12.43 2.39 4.02
C ASP A 6 -13.72 1.77 3.47
N ASN A 7 -14.87 2.14 4.04
CA ASN A 7 -16.18 1.68 3.57
C ASN A 7 -16.50 2.22 2.17
N MET A 8 -16.23 3.51 1.92
CA MET A 8 -16.39 4.09 0.59
C MET A 8 -15.49 3.41 -0.43
N PHE A 9 -14.27 3.02 -0.05
CA PHE A 9 -13.32 2.33 -0.92
C PHE A 9 -13.77 0.90 -1.22
N LEU A 10 -14.27 0.18 -0.22
CA LEU A 10 -14.79 -1.16 -0.37
C LEU A 10 -16.05 -1.18 -1.24
N ILE A 11 -16.99 -0.25 -0.99
CA ILE A 11 -18.18 -0.07 -1.81
C ILE A 11 -17.79 0.33 -3.23
N SER A 12 -16.84 1.25 -3.38
CA SER A 12 -16.29 1.68 -4.67
C SER A 12 -15.73 0.50 -5.45
N GLN A 13 -14.84 -0.31 -4.88
CA GLN A 13 -14.30 -1.50 -5.58
C GLN A 13 -15.38 -2.51 -5.98
N VAL A 14 -16.34 -2.79 -5.08
CA VAL A 14 -17.41 -3.75 -5.33
C VAL A 14 -18.42 -3.25 -6.38
N THR A 15 -18.67 -1.94 -6.44
CA THR A 15 -19.66 -1.34 -7.35
C THR A 15 -19.05 -0.91 -8.70
N LEU A 16 -17.79 -0.47 -8.73
CA LEU A 16 -17.13 0.01 -9.94
C LEU A 16 -16.75 -1.10 -10.90
N ILE A 17 -16.34 -2.28 -10.42
CA ILE A 17 -15.98 -3.38 -11.32
C ILE A 17 -17.21 -3.86 -12.13
N PRO A 18 -18.37 -4.12 -11.50
CA PRO A 18 -19.61 -4.40 -12.24
C PRO A 18 -20.05 -3.24 -13.13
N ALA A 19 -19.90 -1.98 -12.68
CA ALA A 19 -20.26 -0.81 -13.48
C ALA A 19 -19.38 -0.66 -14.73
N LEU A 20 -18.06 -0.84 -14.61
CA LEU A 20 -17.11 -0.87 -15.72
C LEU A 20 -17.43 -2.03 -16.67
N PHE A 21 -17.80 -3.20 -16.15
CA PHE A 21 -18.19 -4.35 -16.96
C PHE A 21 -19.48 -4.10 -17.75
N LEU A 22 -20.52 -3.57 -17.10
CA LEU A 22 -21.78 -3.16 -17.74
C LEU A 22 -21.53 -2.10 -18.81
N LEU A 23 -20.64 -1.16 -18.53
CA LEU A 23 -20.33 -0.06 -19.43
C LEU A 23 -19.52 -0.56 -20.64
N CYS A 24 -18.52 -1.42 -20.44
CA CYS A 24 -17.84 -2.14 -21.52
C CYS A 24 -18.82 -2.99 -22.36
N PHE A 25 -19.75 -3.69 -21.73
CA PHE A 25 -20.77 -4.48 -22.42
C PHE A 25 -21.70 -3.62 -23.29
N LEU A 26 -22.14 -2.47 -22.77
CA LEU A 26 -22.97 -1.51 -23.50
C LEU A 26 -22.21 -0.89 -24.69
N ILE A 27 -20.93 -0.58 -24.50
CA ILE A 27 -20.02 -0.10 -25.55
C ILE A 27 -19.88 -1.14 -26.66
N LEU A 28 -19.58 -2.40 -26.33
CA LEU A 28 -19.41 -3.49 -27.30
C LEU A 28 -20.69 -3.74 -28.11
N ARG A 29 -21.87 -3.53 -27.51
CA ARG A 29 -23.17 -3.75 -28.16
C ARG A 29 -23.62 -2.63 -29.09
N LYS A 30 -23.32 -1.36 -28.76
CA LYS A 30 -23.84 -0.17 -29.50
C LYS A 30 -22.78 0.66 -30.22
N GLY A 31 -21.50 0.31 -30.07
CA GLY A 31 -20.38 1.12 -30.55
C GLY A 31 -20.06 2.30 -29.62
N PHE A 32 -18.86 2.87 -29.77
CA PHE A 32 -18.39 3.99 -28.94
C PHE A 32 -18.97 5.33 -29.42
N ASN A 33 -19.70 6.03 -28.56
CA ASN A 33 -19.95 7.47 -28.73
C ASN A 33 -18.84 8.26 -27.99
N GLY A 34 -18.32 9.33 -28.58
CA GLY A 34 -17.25 10.16 -27.99
C GLY A 34 -17.57 10.66 -26.56
N TYR A 35 -18.85 10.94 -26.28
CA TYR A 35 -19.31 11.29 -24.93
C TYR A 35 -19.12 10.18 -23.90
N GLN A 36 -19.31 8.92 -24.30
CA GLN A 36 -19.12 7.77 -23.40
C GLN A 36 -17.64 7.55 -23.09
N VAL A 37 -16.74 7.77 -24.06
CA VAL A 37 -15.28 7.73 -23.82
C VAL A 37 -14.88 8.80 -22.81
N PHE A 38 -15.33 10.04 -23.02
CA PHE A 38 -14.97 11.17 -22.16
C PHE A 38 -15.41 10.97 -20.69
N LEU A 39 -16.60 10.41 -20.48
CA LEU A 39 -17.11 10.12 -19.12
C LEU A 39 -16.36 8.99 -18.41
N THR A 40 -15.79 8.05 -19.16
CA THR A 40 -15.31 6.77 -18.61
C THR A 40 -13.79 6.73 -18.48
N LEU A 41 -13.09 7.48 -19.33
CA LEU A 41 -11.64 7.60 -19.30
C LEU A 41 -11.11 8.05 -17.92
N PRO A 42 -11.67 9.09 -17.24
CA PRO A 42 -11.18 9.51 -15.93
C PRO A 42 -11.32 8.41 -14.87
N ILE A 43 -12.40 7.62 -14.94
CA ILE A 43 -12.67 6.51 -14.01
C ILE A 43 -11.64 5.40 -14.20
N VAL A 44 -11.34 5.04 -15.45
CA VAL A 44 -10.33 4.04 -15.78
C VAL A 44 -8.94 4.50 -15.33
N ILE A 45 -8.57 5.76 -15.62
CA ILE A 45 -7.29 6.34 -15.18
C ILE A 45 -7.19 6.33 -13.66
N PHE A 46 -8.24 6.74 -12.94
CA PHE A 46 -8.28 6.71 -11.49
C PHE A 46 -8.08 5.30 -10.93
N PHE A 47 -8.71 4.29 -11.55
CA PHE A 47 -8.56 2.90 -11.14
C PHE A 47 -7.13 2.36 -11.35
N ILE A 48 -6.51 2.70 -12.48
CA ILE A 48 -5.10 2.36 -12.74
C ILE A 48 -4.23 3.00 -11.66
N ILE A 49 -4.38 4.29 -11.39
CA ILE A 49 -3.57 4.99 -10.38
C ILE A 49 -3.70 4.33 -9.01
N LEU A 50 -4.92 3.99 -8.59
CA LEU A 50 -5.16 3.34 -7.29
C LEU A 50 -4.46 1.97 -7.18
N ASN A 51 -4.48 1.16 -8.24
CA ASN A 51 -3.83 -0.16 -8.21
C ASN A 51 -2.30 -0.07 -8.23
N PHE A 52 -1.74 0.94 -8.89
CA PHE A 52 -0.29 1.17 -8.90
C PHE A 52 0.22 1.90 -7.65
N PHE A 53 -0.67 2.45 -6.82
CA PHE A 53 -0.27 3.23 -5.65
C PHE A 53 0.61 2.47 -4.63
N PRO A 54 0.31 1.22 -4.23
CA PRO A 54 1.19 0.44 -3.35
C PRO A 54 2.53 0.09 -3.98
N PHE A 55 2.60 0.04 -5.32
CA PHE A 55 3.85 -0.15 -6.03
C PHE A 55 4.75 1.10 -5.91
N PHE A 56 4.22 2.29 -6.16
CA PHE A 56 4.98 3.54 -6.02
C PHE A 56 5.47 3.78 -4.59
N ALA A 57 4.65 3.49 -3.59
CA ALA A 57 5.05 3.62 -2.18
C ALA A 57 6.23 2.70 -1.83
N ARG A 58 6.25 1.46 -2.33
CA ARG A 58 7.39 0.54 -2.15
C ARG A 58 8.65 1.04 -2.82
N VAL A 59 8.54 1.48 -4.08
CA VAL A 59 9.69 2.03 -4.82
C VAL A 59 10.28 3.22 -4.05
N ASN A 60 9.44 4.10 -3.52
CA ASN A 60 9.88 5.25 -2.72
C ASN A 60 10.64 4.82 -1.45
N ILE A 61 10.17 3.81 -0.72
CA ILE A 61 10.88 3.31 0.47
C ILE A 61 12.21 2.66 0.10
N VAL A 62 12.24 1.81 -0.93
CA VAL A 62 13.47 1.18 -1.40
C VAL A 62 14.48 2.22 -1.87
N GLU A 63 14.02 3.26 -2.57
CA GLU A 63 14.85 4.38 -3.00
C GLU A 63 15.45 5.13 -1.80
N ILE A 64 14.64 5.48 -0.80
CA ILE A 64 15.10 6.13 0.44
C ILE A 64 16.11 5.24 1.20
N LEU A 65 15.90 3.92 1.24
CA LEU A 65 16.83 2.99 1.89
C LEU A 65 18.13 2.75 1.09
N ASN A 66 18.12 3.07 -0.20
CA ASN A 66 19.31 3.04 -1.04
C ASN A 66 20.08 4.36 -1.02
N GLU A 67 19.47 5.45 -0.54
CA GLU A 67 20.23 6.63 -0.10
C GLU A 67 21.08 6.29 1.15
N ASN A 68 22.06 7.13 1.49
CA ASN A 68 22.80 6.99 2.74
C ASN A 68 21.83 7.15 3.91
N VAL A 69 21.50 6.03 4.55
CA VAL A 69 20.65 6.01 5.74
C VAL A 69 21.51 6.40 6.94
N LEU A 70 21.23 7.59 7.49
CA LEU A 70 21.95 8.13 8.64
C LEU A 70 21.47 7.50 9.95
N ILE A 71 20.14 7.40 10.11
CA ILE A 71 19.52 6.92 11.35
C ILE A 71 18.27 6.11 11.03
N ILE A 72 18.20 4.92 11.61
CA ILE A 72 16.95 4.17 11.80
C ILE A 72 16.68 4.11 13.29
N ASP A 73 15.57 4.71 13.68
CA ASP A 73 15.04 4.70 15.04
C ASP A 73 13.77 3.85 15.08
N ASP A 74 13.89 2.67 15.69
CA ASP A 74 12.86 1.69 15.95
C ASP A 74 12.61 1.49 17.46
N GLY A 75 13.23 2.33 18.31
CA GLY A 75 13.26 2.15 19.75
C GLY A 75 14.11 0.96 20.24
N GLY A 76 15.03 0.44 19.42
CA GLY A 76 15.94 -0.65 19.78
C GLY A 76 15.29 -2.02 19.84
N ARG A 77 14.19 -2.22 19.10
CA ARG A 77 13.41 -3.46 19.11
C ARG A 77 13.95 -4.53 18.17
N PHE A 78 14.64 -4.12 17.11
CA PHE A 78 15.11 -5.01 16.05
C PHE A 78 16.59 -4.78 15.75
N ASN A 79 17.23 -5.81 15.19
CA ASN A 79 18.56 -5.65 14.62
C ASN A 79 18.48 -4.73 13.38
N LYS A 80 19.25 -3.64 13.39
CA LYS A 80 19.22 -2.61 12.33
C LYS A 80 19.59 -3.17 10.95
N ASP A 81 20.60 -4.04 10.87
CA ASP A 81 21.08 -4.57 9.59
C ASP A 81 20.05 -5.54 8.98
N GLU A 82 19.42 -6.35 9.82
CA GLU A 82 18.32 -7.23 9.41
C GLU A 82 17.11 -6.42 8.94
N LEU A 83 16.74 -5.40 9.70
CA LEU A 83 15.64 -4.50 9.36
C LEU A 83 15.85 -3.80 8.01
N ILE A 84 17.05 -3.27 7.75
CA ILE A 84 17.38 -2.63 6.46
C ILE A 84 17.28 -3.64 5.32
N ARG A 85 17.85 -4.84 5.51
CA ARG A 85 17.84 -5.89 4.48
C ARG A 85 16.41 -6.28 4.12
N GLU A 86 15.56 -6.51 5.12
CA GLU A 86 14.17 -6.92 4.91
C GLU A 86 13.33 -5.79 4.31
N LEU A 87 13.54 -4.55 4.74
CA LEU A 87 12.87 -3.39 4.13
C LEU A 87 13.31 -3.15 2.68
N LYS A 88 14.53 -3.52 2.29
CA LYS A 88 14.95 -3.52 0.87
C LYS A 88 14.34 -4.68 0.08
N GLY A 89 14.15 -5.83 0.72
CA GLY A 89 13.56 -7.04 0.14
C GLY A 89 12.04 -7.02 -0.03
N LEU A 90 11.35 -6.13 0.70
CA LEU A 90 9.93 -5.76 0.62
C LEU A 90 9.03 -6.72 -0.17
N HIS A 91 8.34 -7.61 0.53
CA HIS A 91 7.50 -8.62 -0.10
C HIS A 91 6.05 -8.14 -0.29
N PHE A 92 5.45 -8.49 -1.43
CA PHE A 92 4.07 -8.16 -1.78
C PHE A 92 3.10 -9.28 -1.45
N ILE A 93 1.91 -8.93 -0.97
CA ILE A 93 0.78 -9.85 -0.82
C ILE A 93 -0.35 -9.38 -1.73
N ALA A 94 -0.72 -10.21 -2.71
CA ALA A 94 -1.93 -9.99 -3.50
C ALA A 94 -3.19 -10.46 -2.75
N SER A 95 -3.06 -11.47 -1.88
CA SER A 95 -4.14 -12.06 -1.09
C SER A 95 -3.56 -13.02 -0.05
N GLU A 96 -3.66 -12.73 1.25
CA GLU A 96 -3.38 -13.68 2.33
C GLU A 96 -4.52 -13.65 3.37
N ASN A 97 -4.78 -14.82 3.97
CA ASN A 97 -5.75 -15.01 5.05
C ASN A 97 -5.16 -14.64 6.43
N SER A 98 -4.42 -13.54 6.52
CA SER A 98 -3.95 -12.98 7.79
C SER A 98 -4.29 -11.50 7.88
N HIS A 99 -4.22 -10.94 9.08
CA HIS A 99 -4.54 -9.53 9.32
C HIS A 99 -3.56 -8.92 10.34
N PRO A 100 -3.35 -7.60 10.30
CA PRO A 100 -2.52 -6.91 11.29
C PRO A 100 -3.16 -6.97 12.68
N VAL A 101 -2.37 -7.29 13.70
CA VAL A 101 -2.76 -7.31 15.12
C VAL A 101 -1.72 -6.61 16.00
N GLY A 102 -2.16 -6.20 17.18
CA GLY A 102 -1.31 -5.59 18.19
C GLY A 102 -0.98 -4.11 17.97
N ASP A 103 0.05 -3.64 18.65
CA ASP A 103 0.44 -2.25 18.67
C ASP A 103 1.25 -1.84 17.43
N ARG A 104 1.09 -0.58 17.03
CA ARG A 104 1.87 0.02 15.94
C ARG A 104 3.29 0.28 16.38
N ILE A 105 4.24 -0.40 15.76
CA ILE A 105 5.67 -0.12 15.92
C ILE A 105 6.04 0.95 14.90
N THR A 106 6.50 2.11 15.37
CA THR A 106 6.91 3.21 14.49
C THR A 106 8.39 3.10 14.21
N ILE A 107 8.77 3.14 12.93
CA ILE A 107 10.17 3.23 12.52
C ILE A 107 10.35 4.58 11.81
N LYS A 108 11.35 5.33 12.26
CA LYS A 108 11.77 6.57 11.61
C LYS A 108 13.07 6.31 10.87
N ILE A 109 13.06 6.60 9.57
CA ILE A 109 14.21 6.53 8.69
C ILE A 109 14.61 7.97 8.36
N ILE A 110 15.86 8.30 8.66
CA ILE A 110 16.44 9.62 8.37
C ILE A 110 17.61 9.38 7.42
N THR A 111 17.53 9.97 6.23
CA THR A 111 18.62 10.05 5.25
C THR A 111 19.18 11.47 5.21
N ASP A 112 20.25 11.67 4.46
CA ASP A 112 20.84 12.98 4.20
C ASP A 112 19.83 13.99 3.62
N LYS A 113 18.82 13.50 2.89
CA LYS A 113 17.88 14.32 2.12
C LYS A 113 16.46 14.30 2.66
N LYS A 114 16.03 13.19 3.26
CA LYS A 114 14.62 12.94 3.57
C LYS A 114 14.44 12.33 4.95
N ARG A 115 13.27 12.60 5.53
CA ARG A 115 12.79 11.93 6.74
C ARG A 115 11.55 11.16 6.36
N LYS A 116 11.52 9.89 6.72
CA LYS A 116 10.44 8.98 6.39
C LYS A 116 9.98 8.26 7.64
N LYS A 117 8.68 8.11 7.79
CA LYS A 117 8.10 7.37 8.90
C LYS A 117 7.24 6.24 8.35
N ILE A 118 7.54 5.05 8.83
CA ILE A 118 6.82 3.83 8.48
C ILE A 118 6.31 3.17 9.77
N PHE A 119 5.28 2.34 9.63
CA PHE A 119 4.69 1.61 10.73
C PHE A 119 4.69 0.12 10.43
N LEU A 120 5.00 -0.67 11.45
CA LEU A 120 4.87 -2.11 11.43
C LEU A 120 3.73 -2.54 12.37
N LEU A 121 2.98 -3.53 11.93
CA LEU A 121 1.96 -4.22 12.71
C LEU A 121 2.23 -5.72 12.63
N LYS A 122 2.12 -6.45 13.74
CA LYS A 122 2.37 -7.90 13.75
C LYS A 122 1.32 -8.62 12.91
N ASP A 123 1.72 -9.69 12.24
CA ASP A 123 0.77 -10.59 11.57
C ASP A 123 0.04 -11.47 12.59
N SER A 124 -1.27 -11.67 12.39
CA SER A 124 -2.11 -12.48 13.27
C SER A 124 -1.76 -13.97 13.28
N PHE A 125 -1.15 -14.47 12.21
CA PHE A 125 -1.01 -15.91 11.96
C PHE A 125 0.47 -16.34 11.83
N LYS A 126 1.32 -15.49 11.25
CA LYS A 126 2.72 -15.81 10.98
C LYS A 126 3.65 -15.10 11.97
N PRO A 127 4.25 -15.82 12.94
CA PRO A 127 5.20 -15.23 13.87
C PRO A 127 6.42 -14.68 13.12
N GLY A 128 6.93 -13.53 13.56
CA GLY A 128 8.05 -12.82 12.90
C GLY A 128 7.67 -12.07 11.63
N ARG A 129 6.41 -12.13 11.17
CA ARG A 129 5.95 -11.32 10.04
C ARG A 129 5.32 -10.02 10.52
N TYR A 130 5.67 -8.94 9.82
CA TYR A 130 5.15 -7.61 10.09
C TYR A 130 4.58 -6.97 8.83
N TRP A 131 3.34 -6.51 8.92
CA TRP A 131 2.67 -5.70 7.91
C TRP A 131 3.26 -4.29 7.92
N LEU A 132 3.72 -3.84 6.75
CA LEU A 132 4.34 -2.54 6.58
C LEU A 132 3.34 -1.52 6.06
N TYR A 133 3.35 -0.33 6.68
CA TYR A 133 2.55 0.82 6.30
C TYR A 133 3.43 2.05 6.21
N ASP A 134 3.12 2.93 5.26
CA ASP A 134 3.80 4.21 5.08
C ASP A 134 2.89 5.35 5.55
N GLU A 135 3.43 6.31 6.32
CA GLU A 135 2.65 7.45 6.81
C GLU A 135 2.15 8.35 5.67
N ASP A 136 2.98 8.58 4.65
CA ASP A 136 2.68 9.52 3.56
C ASP A 136 1.68 8.93 2.55
N TYR A 137 1.52 7.61 2.53
CA TYR A 137 0.68 6.89 1.57
C TYR A 137 -0.60 6.30 2.22
N ARG A 138 -1.08 6.90 3.32
CA ARG A 138 -2.32 6.51 4.01
C ARG A 138 -3.58 7.10 3.36
N TYR A 139 -4.22 6.33 2.50
CA TYR A 139 -5.60 6.61 2.03
C TYR A 139 -6.67 5.67 2.61
N SER A 140 -6.28 4.61 3.32
CA SER A 140 -7.17 3.65 3.98
C SER A 140 -6.43 3.00 5.17
N THR A 141 -7.17 2.42 6.13
CA THR A 141 -6.58 1.67 7.25
C THR A 141 -6.01 0.32 6.83
N LYS A 142 -6.40 -0.18 5.65
CA LYS A 142 -6.00 -1.50 5.12
C LYS A 142 -4.84 -1.45 4.13
N ASN A 143 -4.39 -0.26 3.74
CA ASN A 143 -3.32 -0.11 2.74
C ASN A 143 -1.96 -0.36 3.35
N ASN A 144 -1.69 -1.63 3.59
CA ASN A 144 -0.34 -2.10 3.73
C ASN A 144 0.35 -1.98 2.36
N ILE A 145 1.63 -1.68 2.40
CA ILE A 145 2.49 -1.61 1.22
C ILE A 145 3.25 -2.92 1.00
N GLY A 146 3.12 -3.87 1.94
CA GLY A 146 3.73 -5.18 1.90
C GLY A 146 3.97 -5.72 3.30
N PHE A 147 4.87 -6.69 3.40
CA PHE A 147 5.34 -7.25 4.66
C PHE A 147 6.85 -7.44 4.66
N ILE A 148 7.39 -7.56 5.87
CA ILE A 148 8.78 -7.93 6.14
C ILE A 148 8.80 -9.06 7.16
N ASN A 149 9.87 -9.86 7.17
CA ASN A 149 10.04 -10.91 8.17
C ASN A 149 11.21 -10.53 9.07
N LEU A 150 10.94 -10.23 10.33
CA LEU A 150 11.96 -9.91 11.32
C LEU A 150 11.98 -10.98 12.39
N LYS A 151 13.17 -11.43 12.76
CA LYS A 151 13.36 -12.21 13.98
C LYS A 151 13.28 -11.26 15.17
N GLU A 152 12.53 -11.66 16.20
CA GLU A 152 12.52 -10.99 17.50
C GLU A 152 13.79 -11.31 18.30
#